data_AF-A0A368TI58-F1
#
_entry.id   AF-A0A368TI58-F1
#
_cell.length_a   1.000
_cell.length_b   1.000
_cell.length_c   1.000
_cell.angle_alpha   90.00
_cell.angle_beta   90.00
_cell.angle_gamma   90.00
#
_symmetry.space_group_name_H-M   'P 1'
#
loop_
_entity.id
_entity.type
_entity.pdbx_description
1 polymer ?
#
loop_
_entity_poly.entity_id
_entity_poly.type
_entity_poly.pdbx_seq_one_letter_code
_entity_poly.pdbx_strand_id
1 'polypeptide(L)'
;MMVFKALGCKTRIDMLKLLMTGEYHVSGLAKALKISVPVAAKHIRILEAAGLVERRIFGKVHILKANKEKLYEAMATFGEVYGVEVAKGTSILDVLKQVATVGVKTIGDKEFVTSIDGVEGIYLYEVDEKPSDRPISGYEVVRDGEVVLKRLVPVLEKRVKVKVTDKVENSKYPISAHKILSN
;
A
#
# COMPACT_ATOMS: atom_id res chain seq x y z
N MET A 1 3.79 -6.54 20.69
CA MET A 1 2.64 -6.30 19.77
C MET A 1 1.71 -7.50 19.75
N MET A 2 0.39 -7.30 19.87
CA MET A 2 -0.61 -8.37 19.78
C MET A 2 -0.63 -9.07 18.41
N VAL A 3 -0.17 -8.39 17.35
CA VAL A 3 -0.07 -8.90 15.97
C VAL A 3 0.79 -10.16 15.88
N PHE A 4 2.03 -10.17 16.39
CA PHE A 4 2.90 -11.35 16.29
C PHE A 4 2.37 -12.55 17.08
N LYS A 5 1.76 -12.30 18.26
CA LYS A 5 1.08 -13.34 19.03
C LYS A 5 -0.11 -13.92 18.24
N ALA A 6 -0.88 -13.08 17.55
CA ALA A 6 -1.95 -13.54 16.67
C ALA A 6 -1.41 -14.30 15.44
N LEU A 7 -0.29 -13.88 14.85
CA LEU A 7 0.31 -14.57 13.70
C LEU A 7 1.06 -15.86 14.08
N GLY A 8 1.47 -16.06 15.34
CA GLY A 8 2.17 -17.26 15.81
C GLY A 8 1.37 -18.57 15.79
N CYS A 9 0.23 -18.65 15.09
CA CYS A 9 -0.57 -19.86 14.96
C CYS A 9 -0.92 -20.12 13.49
N LYS A 10 -0.61 -21.32 13.01
CA LYS A 10 -0.85 -21.75 11.64
C LYS A 10 -2.30 -21.55 11.20
N THR A 11 -3.29 -21.95 12.01
CA THR A 11 -4.72 -21.79 11.66
C THR A 11 -5.11 -20.33 11.48
N ARG A 12 -4.55 -19.41 12.29
CA ARG A 12 -4.83 -17.97 12.17
C ARG A 12 -4.18 -17.37 10.93
N ILE A 13 -2.96 -17.79 10.58
CA ILE A 13 -2.33 -17.43 9.31
C ILE A 13 -3.18 -17.92 8.13
N ASP A 14 -3.64 -19.17 8.16
CA ASP A 14 -4.43 -19.74 7.06
C ASP A 14 -5.80 -19.06 6.92
N MET A 15 -6.44 -18.66 8.03
CA MET A 15 -7.63 -17.79 7.99
C MET A 15 -7.33 -16.43 7.35
N LEU A 16 -6.24 -15.78 7.74
CA LEU A 16 -5.88 -14.48 7.19
C LEU A 16 -5.58 -14.59 5.70
N LYS A 17 -4.90 -15.66 5.24
CA LYS A 17 -4.67 -15.92 3.81
C LYS A 17 -5.97 -16.00 3.01
N LEU A 18 -6.99 -16.67 3.53
CA LEU A 18 -8.31 -16.72 2.90
C LEU A 18 -8.95 -15.32 2.87
N LEU A 19 -8.88 -14.58 3.97
CA LEU A 19 -9.45 -13.23 4.06
C LEU A 19 -8.71 -12.17 3.22
N MET A 20 -7.45 -12.44 2.84
CA MET A 20 -6.70 -11.59 1.92
C MET A 20 -7.16 -11.71 0.46
N THR A 21 -7.81 -12.83 0.11
CA THR A 21 -8.35 -13.06 -1.25
C THR A 21 -9.82 -12.69 -1.38
N GLY A 22 -10.54 -12.47 -0.27
CA GLY A 22 -11.94 -12.06 -0.29
C GLY A 22 -12.58 -12.02 1.09
N GLU A 23 -13.85 -11.66 1.13
CA GLU A 23 -14.63 -11.62 2.38
C GLU A 23 -15.27 -12.98 2.69
N TYR A 24 -15.33 -13.36 3.97
CA TYR A 24 -15.89 -14.65 4.39
C TYR A 24 -16.83 -14.50 5.59
N HIS A 25 -17.81 -15.39 5.68
CA HIS A 25 -18.49 -15.69 6.94
C HIS A 25 -17.61 -16.59 7.81
N VAL A 26 -17.83 -16.55 9.14
CA VAL A 26 -17.13 -17.44 10.08
C VAL A 26 -17.35 -18.93 9.76
N SER A 27 -18.55 -19.31 9.34
CA SER A 27 -18.87 -20.69 8.92
C SER A 27 -18.19 -21.08 7.61
N GLY A 28 -18.00 -20.13 6.70
CA GLY A 28 -17.24 -20.32 5.46
C GLY A 28 -15.77 -20.63 5.75
N LEU A 29 -15.15 -19.87 6.65
CA LEU A 29 -13.78 -20.15 7.10
C LEU A 29 -13.66 -21.49 7.82
N ALA A 30 -14.64 -21.82 8.68
CA ALA A 30 -14.68 -23.11 9.36
C ALA A 30 -14.71 -24.28 8.36
N LYS A 31 -15.57 -24.18 7.33
CA LYS A 31 -15.67 -25.17 6.25
C LYS A 31 -14.36 -25.27 5.45
N ALA A 32 -13.80 -24.13 5.03
CA ALA A 32 -12.58 -24.08 4.22
C ALA A 32 -11.37 -24.72 4.94
N LEU A 33 -11.28 -24.51 6.26
CA LEU A 33 -10.18 -25.02 7.09
C LEU A 33 -10.49 -26.34 7.79
N LYS A 34 -11.67 -26.94 7.53
CA LYS A 34 -12.11 -28.22 8.14
C LYS A 34 -12.07 -28.22 9.67
N ILE A 35 -12.51 -27.11 10.28
CA ILE A 35 -12.62 -26.94 11.74
C ILE A 35 -14.07 -26.62 12.12
N SER A 36 -14.39 -26.73 13.41
CA SER A 36 -15.72 -26.37 13.89
C SER A 36 -15.92 -24.85 13.90
N VAL A 37 -17.17 -24.41 13.75
CA VAL A 37 -17.54 -22.99 13.80
C VAL A 37 -17.13 -22.32 15.13
N PRO A 38 -17.28 -22.95 16.31
CA PRO A 38 -16.81 -22.36 17.57
C PRO A 38 -15.28 -22.15 17.61
N VAL A 39 -14.51 -23.11 17.08
CA VAL A 39 -13.05 -22.99 16.99
C VAL A 39 -12.68 -21.86 16.03
N ALA A 40 -13.36 -21.76 14.88
CA ALA A 40 -13.16 -20.67 13.95
C ALA A 40 -13.47 -19.30 14.58
N ALA A 41 -14.60 -19.18 15.29
CA ALA A 41 -14.97 -17.96 15.99
C ALA A 41 -13.93 -17.55 17.05
N LYS A 42 -13.34 -18.51 17.77
CA LYS A 42 -12.24 -18.23 18.73
C LYS A 42 -11.03 -17.63 18.03
N HIS A 43 -10.61 -18.19 16.90
CA HIS A 43 -9.48 -17.67 16.13
C HIS A 43 -9.76 -16.27 15.58
N ILE A 44 -10.98 -16.03 15.08
CA ILE A 44 -11.41 -14.72 14.59
C ILE A 44 -11.37 -13.67 15.68
N ARG A 45 -11.88 -13.96 16.89
CA ARG A 45 -11.79 -12.99 18.01
C ARG A 45 -10.36 -12.58 18.34
N ILE A 46 -9.39 -13.50 18.25
CA ILE A 46 -7.97 -13.20 18.46
C ILE A 46 -7.43 -12.30 17.34
N LEU A 47 -7.81 -12.56 16.10
CA LEU A 47 -7.41 -11.75 14.95
C LEU A 47 -8.06 -10.35 14.97
N GLU A 48 -9.33 -10.25 15.37
CA GLU A 48 -10.05 -8.99 15.59
C GLU A 48 -9.39 -8.18 16.71
N ALA A 49 -9.05 -8.82 17.84
CA ALA A 49 -8.35 -8.15 18.94
C ALA A 49 -6.95 -7.66 18.55
N ALA A 50 -6.30 -8.29 17.57
CA ALA A 50 -5.03 -7.84 17.01
C ALA A 50 -5.20 -6.79 15.90
N GLY A 51 -6.42 -6.42 15.54
CA GLY A 51 -6.74 -5.50 14.45
C GLY A 51 -6.50 -6.06 13.04
N LEU A 52 -6.25 -7.37 12.90
CA LEU A 52 -5.96 -8.00 11.60
C LEU A 52 -7.21 -8.38 10.81
N VAL A 53 -8.36 -8.45 11.48
CA VAL A 53 -9.66 -8.78 10.87
C VAL A 53 -10.69 -7.78 11.34
N GLU A 54 -11.50 -7.30 10.39
CA GLU A 54 -12.67 -6.47 10.62
C GLU A 54 -13.94 -7.26 10.40
N ARG A 55 -14.99 -6.88 11.13
CA ARG A 55 -16.33 -7.46 11.00
C ARG A 55 -17.32 -6.39 10.59
N ARG A 56 -18.04 -6.67 9.50
CA ARG A 56 -19.19 -5.88 9.04
C ARG A 56 -20.48 -6.65 9.29
N ILE A 57 -21.49 -5.97 9.82
CA ILE A 57 -22.77 -6.57 10.18
C ILE A 57 -23.85 -6.03 9.25
N PHE A 58 -24.49 -6.93 8.50
CA PHE A 58 -25.62 -6.66 7.64
C PHE A 58 -26.84 -7.42 8.18
N GLY A 59 -27.60 -6.79 9.07
CA GLY A 59 -28.68 -7.47 9.80
C GLY A 59 -28.13 -8.62 10.66
N LYS A 60 -28.49 -9.87 10.32
CA LYS A 60 -27.99 -11.09 11.01
C LYS A 60 -26.71 -11.66 10.38
N VAL A 61 -26.27 -11.10 9.26
CA VAL A 61 -25.11 -11.57 8.51
C VAL A 61 -23.86 -10.87 9.02
N HIS A 62 -22.88 -11.65 9.48
CA HIS A 62 -21.55 -11.15 9.84
C HIS A 62 -20.55 -11.54 8.76
N ILE A 63 -19.96 -10.54 8.13
CA ILE A 63 -18.92 -10.68 7.12
C ILE A 63 -17.58 -10.25 7.71
N LEU A 64 -16.55 -11.07 7.47
CA LEU A 64 -15.19 -10.84 7.93
C LEU A 64 -14.33 -10.44 6.75
N LYS A 65 -13.43 -9.48 6.98
CA LYS A 65 -12.47 -8.98 5.99
C LYS A 65 -11.10 -8.82 6.65
N ALA A 66 -10.02 -9.08 5.91
CA ALA A 66 -8.67 -8.73 6.38
C ALA A 66 -8.50 -7.20 6.41
N ASN A 67 -7.90 -6.70 7.50
CA ASN A 67 -7.39 -5.33 7.56
C ASN A 67 -5.94 -5.37 7.05
N LYS A 68 -5.72 -4.90 5.82
CA LYS A 68 -4.42 -4.97 5.14
C LYS A 68 -3.48 -3.90 5.68
N GLU A 69 -4.05 -2.76 6.01
CA GLU A 69 -3.38 -1.59 6.55
C GLU A 69 -2.66 -1.92 7.85
N LYS A 70 -3.33 -2.62 8.78
CA LYS A 70 -2.73 -3.08 10.04
C LYS A 70 -1.59 -4.08 9.83
N LEU A 71 -1.71 -4.93 8.81
CA LEU A 71 -0.64 -5.86 8.45
C LEU A 71 0.57 -5.10 7.90
N TYR A 72 0.36 -4.12 7.01
CA TYR A 72 1.43 -3.29 6.46
C TYR A 72 2.11 -2.44 7.53
N GLU A 73 1.35 -1.85 8.46
CA GLU A 73 1.89 -1.10 9.60
C GLU A 73 2.82 -1.99 10.46
N ALA A 74 2.40 -3.23 10.75
CA ALA A 74 3.22 -4.17 11.51
C ALA A 74 4.49 -4.60 10.76
N MET A 75 4.47 -4.61 9.42
CA MET A 75 5.65 -4.89 8.61
C MET A 75 6.59 -3.69 8.53
N ALA A 76 6.05 -2.46 8.53
CA ALA A 76 6.83 -1.22 8.46
C ALA A 76 7.77 -1.06 9.67
N THR A 77 7.45 -1.65 10.83
CA THR A 77 8.34 -1.69 12.01
C THR A 77 9.69 -2.35 11.76
N PHE A 78 9.81 -3.18 10.71
CA PHE A 78 11.08 -3.81 10.33
C PHE A 78 11.86 -3.02 9.26
N GLY A 79 11.35 -1.87 8.83
CA GLY A 79 12.05 -0.98 7.92
C GLY A 79 13.31 -0.40 8.56
N GLU A 80 14.30 -0.08 7.72
CA GLU A 80 15.49 0.64 8.17
C GLU A 80 15.13 2.10 8.40
N VAL A 81 15.55 2.62 9.56
CA VAL A 81 15.33 4.03 9.95
C VAL A 81 16.69 4.68 10.09
N TYR A 82 16.91 5.76 9.34
CA TYR A 82 18.15 6.52 9.35
C TYR A 82 17.88 7.92 9.90
N GLY A 83 18.67 8.33 10.89
CA GLY A 83 18.75 9.73 11.32
C GLY A 83 19.92 10.40 10.61
N VAL A 84 19.68 11.54 9.97
CA VAL A 84 20.70 12.32 9.27
C VAL A 84 20.55 13.80 9.58
N GLU A 85 21.67 14.48 9.79
CA GLU A 85 21.73 15.93 9.95
C GLU A 85 22.21 16.54 8.63
N VAL A 86 21.43 17.47 8.08
CA VAL A 86 21.73 18.11 6.80
C VAL A 86 21.58 19.62 6.89
N ALA A 87 22.28 20.33 6.02
CA ALA A 87 22.13 21.78 5.92
C ALA A 87 20.74 22.14 5.41
N LYS A 88 20.23 23.30 5.85
CA LYS A 88 18.99 23.84 5.30
C LYS A 88 19.13 24.08 3.79
N GLY A 89 18.15 23.60 3.02
CA GLY A 89 18.16 23.67 1.56
C GLY A 89 18.71 22.40 0.88
N THR A 90 19.22 21.41 1.63
CA THR A 90 19.63 20.14 1.02
C THR A 90 18.44 19.43 0.37
N SER A 91 18.63 18.95 -0.87
CA SER A 91 17.57 18.22 -1.58
C SER A 91 17.31 16.86 -0.92
N ILE A 92 16.07 16.37 -0.94
CA ILE A 92 15.76 15.02 -0.43
C ILE A 92 16.60 13.96 -1.15
N LEU A 93 16.83 14.11 -2.46
CA LEU A 93 17.68 13.17 -3.19
C LEU A 93 19.10 13.08 -2.59
N ASP A 94 19.69 14.21 -2.21
CA ASP A 94 21.02 14.23 -1.62
C ASP A 94 21.02 13.73 -0.18
N VAL A 95 19.92 13.95 0.57
CA VAL A 95 19.72 13.31 1.88
C VAL A 95 19.72 11.78 1.72
N LEU A 96 18.98 11.25 0.74
CA LEU A 96 18.88 9.81 0.51
C LEU A 96 20.21 9.17 0.07
N LYS A 97 20.99 9.86 -0.75
CA LYS A 97 22.32 9.41 -1.17
C LYS A 97 23.32 9.27 0.00
N GLN A 98 23.06 9.89 1.15
CA GLN A 98 23.91 9.73 2.34
C GLN A 98 23.63 8.43 3.08
N VAL A 99 22.43 7.86 2.93
CA VAL A 99 22.00 6.67 3.68
C VAL A 99 21.89 5.42 2.81
N ALA A 100 21.75 5.59 1.49
CA ALA A 100 21.54 4.51 0.56
C ALA A 100 22.19 4.79 -0.81
N THR A 101 22.48 3.73 -1.55
CA THR A 101 22.84 3.83 -2.97
C THR A 101 21.58 4.02 -3.79
N VAL A 102 21.37 5.22 -4.33
CA VAL A 102 20.14 5.57 -5.06
C VAL A 102 20.39 5.64 -6.57
N GLY A 103 19.68 4.83 -7.34
CA GLY A 103 19.59 4.95 -8.80
C GLY A 103 18.42 5.85 -9.19
N VAL A 104 18.67 6.81 -10.08
CA VAL A 104 17.67 7.76 -10.59
C VAL A 104 17.64 7.71 -12.11
N LYS A 105 16.44 7.80 -12.69
CA LYS A 105 16.25 8.04 -14.13
C LYS A 105 15.37 9.24 -14.35
N THR A 106 15.73 10.04 -15.35
CA THR A 106 14.92 11.15 -15.85
C THR A 106 13.96 10.63 -16.92
N ILE A 107 12.66 10.84 -16.72
CA ILE A 107 11.62 10.55 -17.71
C ILE A 107 10.87 11.86 -17.96
N GLY A 108 11.10 12.47 -19.12
CA GLY A 108 10.62 13.82 -19.42
C GLY A 108 11.34 14.87 -18.57
N ASP A 109 10.58 15.68 -17.84
CA ASP A 109 11.04 16.71 -16.90
C ASP A 109 11.11 16.21 -15.44
N LYS A 110 10.81 14.93 -15.19
CA LYS A 110 10.71 14.35 -13.84
C LYS A 110 11.79 13.32 -13.59
N GLU A 111 12.37 13.37 -12.39
CA GLU A 111 13.29 12.37 -11.88
C GLU A 111 12.57 11.34 -11.04
N PHE A 112 12.81 10.07 -11.35
CA PHE A 112 12.25 8.93 -10.65
C PHE A 112 13.37 8.11 -10.01
N VAL A 113 13.21 7.78 -8.75
CA VAL A 113 14.08 6.80 -8.09
C VAL A 113 13.72 5.41 -8.63
N THR A 114 14.70 4.76 -9.25
CA THR A 114 14.56 3.46 -9.92
C THR A 114 15.26 2.32 -9.20
N SER A 115 16.15 2.63 -8.26
CA SER A 115 16.74 1.63 -7.37
C SER A 115 17.23 2.22 -6.07
N ILE A 116 17.22 1.40 -5.02
CA ILE A 116 17.76 1.70 -3.69
C ILE A 116 18.53 0.48 -3.23
N ASP A 117 19.80 0.63 -2.88
CA ASP A 117 20.70 -0.44 -2.42
C ASP A 117 20.68 -1.68 -3.32
N GLY A 118 20.70 -1.43 -4.63
CA GLY A 118 20.67 -2.47 -5.67
C GLY A 118 19.30 -3.11 -5.92
N VAL A 119 18.26 -2.68 -5.19
CA VAL A 119 16.89 -3.16 -5.39
C VAL A 119 16.18 -2.31 -6.42
N GLU A 120 16.00 -2.85 -7.62
CA GLU A 120 15.26 -2.20 -8.71
C GLU A 120 13.75 -2.06 -8.41
N GLY A 121 13.15 -0.95 -8.86
CA GLY A 121 11.71 -0.68 -8.73
C GLY A 121 11.40 0.81 -8.87
N ILE A 122 10.12 1.17 -9.01
CA ILE A 122 9.72 2.59 -8.94
C ILE A 122 9.45 2.92 -7.48
N TYR A 123 10.08 3.97 -6.97
CA TYR A 123 9.88 4.43 -5.59
C TYR A 123 9.14 5.77 -5.58
N LEU A 124 8.13 5.86 -4.72
CA LEU A 124 7.48 7.11 -4.34
C LEU A 124 8.04 7.56 -2.99
N TYR A 125 7.98 8.86 -2.73
CA TYR A 125 8.33 9.40 -1.43
C TYR A 125 7.17 10.21 -0.84
N GLU A 126 7.08 10.14 0.49
CA GLU A 126 6.20 10.95 1.31
C GLU A 126 7.07 11.87 2.16
N VAL A 127 6.61 13.10 2.39
CA VAL A 127 7.24 14.03 3.35
C VAL A 127 6.21 14.37 4.40
N ASP A 128 6.55 14.14 5.67
CA ASP A 128 5.65 14.32 6.82
C ASP A 128 4.27 13.65 6.57
N GLU A 129 4.30 12.36 6.23
CA GLU A 129 3.14 11.51 5.93
C GLU A 129 2.31 11.92 4.68
N LYS A 130 2.74 12.93 3.92
CA LYS A 130 2.02 13.39 2.73
C LYS A 130 2.73 12.93 1.45
N PRO A 131 2.02 12.26 0.53
CA PRO A 131 2.56 11.97 -0.80
C PRO A 131 2.97 13.26 -1.51
N SER A 132 4.18 13.27 -2.05
CA SER A 132 4.67 14.38 -2.88
C SER A 132 4.48 14.07 -4.36
N ASP A 133 4.00 15.06 -5.11
CA ASP A 133 3.89 15.03 -6.57
C ASP A 133 5.09 15.69 -7.27
N ARG A 134 6.01 16.27 -6.50
CA ARG A 134 7.23 16.93 -6.98
C ARG A 134 8.34 15.91 -7.23
N PRO A 135 9.25 16.15 -8.18
CA PRO A 135 10.49 15.37 -8.29
C PRO A 135 11.27 15.41 -6.97
N ILE A 136 11.89 14.29 -6.60
CA ILE A 136 12.59 14.16 -5.32
C ILE A 136 13.81 15.10 -5.19
N SER A 137 14.40 15.48 -6.32
CA SER A 137 15.46 16.49 -6.39
C SER A 137 14.98 17.92 -6.21
N GLY A 138 13.70 18.19 -6.50
CA GLY A 138 13.11 19.53 -6.38
C GLY A 138 12.53 19.84 -5.00
N TYR A 139 12.64 18.91 -4.04
CA TYR A 139 12.19 19.12 -2.67
C TYR A 139 13.40 19.37 -1.76
N GLU A 140 13.43 20.54 -1.13
CA GLU A 140 14.49 20.95 -0.21
C GLU A 140 14.05 20.80 1.26
N VAL A 141 14.96 20.31 2.09
CA VAL A 141 14.78 20.23 3.53
C VAL A 141 14.93 21.62 4.15
N VAL A 142 13.81 22.21 4.56
CA VAL A 142 13.78 23.57 5.15
C VAL A 142 13.55 23.58 6.67
N ARG A 143 13.13 22.44 7.22
CA ARG A 143 12.88 22.17 8.64
C ARG A 143 12.99 20.67 8.89
N ASP A 144 13.08 20.29 10.16
CA ASP A 144 12.99 18.89 10.59
C ASP A 144 11.69 18.25 10.11
N GLY A 145 11.79 16.99 9.71
CA GLY A 145 10.69 16.22 9.17
C GLY A 145 11.10 14.79 8.84
N GLU A 146 10.13 14.00 8.39
CA GLU A 146 10.34 12.62 7.98
C GLU A 146 10.15 12.47 6.47
N VAL A 147 11.04 11.72 5.82
CA VAL A 147 10.88 11.30 4.44
C VAL A 147 10.76 9.79 4.40
N VAL A 148 9.66 9.28 3.87
CA VAL A 148 9.41 7.85 3.74
C VAL A 148 9.45 7.44 2.28
N LEU A 149 10.29 6.47 1.95
CA LEU A 149 10.34 5.88 0.61
C LEU A 149 9.51 4.59 0.55
N LYS A 150 8.64 4.52 -0.46
CA LYS A 150 7.78 3.36 -0.71
C LYS A 150 8.02 2.82 -2.10
N ARG A 151 8.46 1.57 -2.18
CA ARG A 151 8.57 0.86 -3.46
C ARG A 151 7.18 0.48 -3.97
N LEU A 152 6.86 0.90 -5.19
CA LEU A 152 5.66 0.46 -5.89
C LEU A 152 5.84 -0.97 -6.41
N VAL A 153 4.88 -1.82 -6.06
CA VAL A 153 4.76 -3.15 -6.65
C VAL A 153 3.79 -3.03 -7.83
N PRO A 154 4.21 -3.31 -9.07
CA PRO A 154 3.34 -3.19 -10.23
C PRO A 154 2.19 -4.19 -10.15
N VAL A 155 0.97 -3.71 -10.32
CA VAL A 155 -0.24 -4.53 -10.40
C VAL A 155 -0.91 -4.27 -11.75
N LEU A 156 -1.26 -5.33 -12.48
CA LEU A 156 -2.00 -5.21 -13.73
C LEU A 156 -3.42 -4.68 -13.42
N GLU A 157 -3.68 -3.40 -13.72
CA GLU A 157 -5.00 -2.81 -13.53
C GLU A 157 -5.90 -2.96 -14.76
N LYS A 158 -5.36 -2.67 -15.95
CA LYS A 158 -6.09 -2.77 -17.22
C LYS A 158 -5.17 -3.26 -18.33
N ARG A 159 -5.73 -4.05 -19.25
CA ARG A 159 -5.07 -4.47 -20.49
C ARG A 159 -5.87 -3.93 -21.67
N VAL A 160 -5.28 -3.02 -22.42
CA VAL A 160 -5.88 -2.49 -23.65
C VAL A 160 -5.23 -3.19 -24.84
N LYS A 161 -6.05 -3.81 -25.71
CA LYS A 161 -5.59 -4.32 -27.01
C LYS A 161 -5.92 -3.27 -28.06
N VAL A 162 -4.91 -2.62 -28.62
CA VAL A 162 -5.08 -1.60 -29.66
C VAL A 162 -4.97 -2.27 -31.03
N LYS A 163 -5.93 -2.01 -31.92
CA LYS A 163 -5.81 -2.27 -33.35
C LYS A 163 -5.79 -0.93 -34.05
N VAL A 164 -4.70 -0.63 -34.75
CA VAL A 164 -4.58 0.58 -35.56
C VAL A 164 -5.25 0.30 -36.91
N THR A 165 -6.07 1.23 -37.39
CA THR A 165 -6.73 1.18 -38.71
C THR A 165 -6.54 2.52 -39.40
N ASP A 166 -6.27 2.53 -40.71
CA ASP A 166 -5.97 3.76 -41.48
C ASP A 166 -7.17 4.69 -41.73
N LYS A 167 -8.29 4.52 -41.01
CA LYS A 167 -9.45 5.42 -41.12
C LYS A 167 -9.24 6.64 -40.25
N VAL A 168 -8.88 7.76 -40.88
CA VAL A 168 -8.95 9.10 -40.30
C VAL A 168 -10.42 9.45 -40.13
N GLU A 169 -10.98 9.19 -38.95
CA GLU A 169 -12.30 9.70 -38.57
C GLU A 169 -12.12 10.79 -37.52
N ASN A 170 -12.56 11.98 -37.90
CA ASN A 170 -12.33 13.25 -37.23
C ASN A 170 -13.02 13.28 -35.84
N SER A 171 -12.24 13.55 -34.80
CA SER A 171 -12.59 14.15 -33.49
C SER A 171 -14.02 13.99 -32.94
N LYS A 172 -14.14 13.30 -31.80
CA LYS A 172 -15.03 13.71 -30.68
C LYS A 172 -14.72 12.94 -29.40
N TYR A 173 -13.86 13.49 -28.55
CA TYR A 173 -13.88 13.21 -27.11
C TYR A 173 -14.21 14.51 -26.38
N PRO A 174 -15.36 14.64 -25.71
CA PRO A 174 -15.55 15.71 -24.73
C PRO A 174 -14.89 15.28 -23.42
N ILE A 175 -13.85 16.01 -23.03
CA ILE A 175 -13.33 16.01 -21.66
C ILE A 175 -14.23 16.94 -20.82
N SER A 176 -14.56 16.47 -19.61
CA SER A 176 -15.13 17.18 -18.45
C SER A 176 -16.64 17.42 -18.40
N ALA A 177 -17.27 16.75 -17.43
CA ALA A 177 -18.32 17.35 -16.62
C ALA A 177 -17.95 17.19 -15.13
N HIS A 178 -17.38 18.26 -14.59
CA HIS A 178 -17.31 18.51 -13.16
C HIS A 178 -18.73 18.50 -12.57
N LYS A 179 -18.83 17.90 -11.39
CA LYS A 179 -19.91 18.05 -10.42
C LYS A 179 -19.94 19.52 -9.95
N ILE A 180 -21.02 20.25 -10.24
CA ILE A 180 -21.43 21.46 -9.51
C ILE A 180 -22.66 21.10 -8.68
N LEU A 181 -22.66 21.61 -7.45
CA LEU A 181 -23.59 21.39 -6.33
C LEU A 181 -24.98 22.03 -6.53
N SER A 182 -25.87 21.74 -5.57
CA SER A 182 -27.25 22.25 -5.28
C SER A 182 -28.38 21.56 -6.05
N ASN A 183 -29.41 20.98 -5.43
CA ASN A 183 -30.01 21.14 -4.09
C ASN A 183 -30.15 19.82 -3.32
#